data_AF-A0A7S1MWY1-F1
#
_entry.id   AF-A0A7S1MWY1-F1
#
_cell.length_a   1.000
_cell.length_b   1.000
_cell.length_c   1.000
_cell.angle_alpha   90.00
_cell.angle_beta   90.00
_cell.angle_gamma   90.00
#
_symmetry.space_group_name_H-M   'P 1'
#
loop_
_entity.id
_entity.type
_entity.pdbx_description
1 polymer ?
#
loop_
_entity_poly.entity_id
_entity_poly.type
_entity_poly.pdbx_seq_one_letter_code
_entity_poly.pdbx_strand_id
1 'polypeptide(L)'
;EYRHDWQACQCVSATTCKHCRWARQFEKLLLFRQQHGHSDVPWEWKEDAALARWVNEQKRHFRRGCLEKWRSTLLLRLDMRFWRWSGWWERMQELVSFKERFGHCDVPIRWHE
;
A
#
# COMPACT_ATOMS: atom_id res chain seq x y z
N GLU A 1 8.88 -19.94 -15.45
CA GLU A 1 8.02 -18.78 -15.82
C GLU A 1 6.64 -18.96 -15.21
N TYR A 2 6.34 -18.28 -14.10
CA TYR A 2 5.02 -18.36 -13.47
C TYR A 2 4.11 -17.31 -14.09
N ARG A 3 3.38 -17.67 -15.16
CA ARG A 3 2.18 -16.95 -15.61
C ARG A 3 1.06 -17.23 -14.61
N HIS A 4 1.10 -16.56 -13.46
CA HIS A 4 -0.10 -16.39 -12.66
C HIS A 4 -0.92 -15.27 -13.30
N ASP A 5 -1.65 -15.66 -14.32
CA ASP A 5 -2.66 -14.83 -14.95
C ASP A 5 -3.81 -14.68 -13.94
N TRP A 6 -3.70 -13.67 -13.07
CA TRP A 6 -4.66 -13.39 -12.01
C TRP A 6 -6.02 -12.96 -12.59
N GLN A 7 -6.09 -12.73 -13.90
CA GLN A 7 -7.31 -12.48 -14.68
C GLN A 7 -7.93 -13.79 -15.23
N ALA A 8 -7.19 -14.90 -15.29
CA ALA A 8 -7.65 -16.18 -15.84
C ALA A 8 -8.45 -17.04 -14.85
N CYS A 9 -9.06 -16.46 -13.82
CA CYS A 9 -9.92 -17.24 -12.93
C CYS A 9 -11.17 -17.69 -13.70
N GLN A 10 -11.23 -18.96 -14.08
CA GLN A 10 -12.36 -19.62 -14.77
C GLN A 10 -13.55 -19.86 -13.81
N CYS A 11 -13.84 -18.90 -12.92
CA CYS A 11 -14.94 -19.01 -11.96
C CYS A 11 -16.29 -18.72 -12.66
N VAL A 12 -17.26 -19.63 -12.55
CA VAL A 12 -18.59 -19.50 -13.18
C VAL A 12 -19.40 -18.33 -12.60
N SER A 13 -19.03 -17.83 -11.42
CA SER A 13 -19.64 -16.66 -10.80
C SER A 13 -18.58 -15.76 -10.15
N ALA A 14 -18.45 -14.55 -10.71
CA ALA A 14 -17.50 -13.54 -10.27
C ALA A 14 -17.81 -12.97 -8.88
N THR A 15 -19.02 -13.17 -8.35
CA THR A 15 -19.44 -12.62 -7.04
C THR A 15 -19.11 -13.54 -5.86
N THR A 16 -19.11 -14.87 -6.06
CA THR A 16 -18.91 -15.84 -4.96
C THR A 16 -17.48 -16.37 -4.82
N CYS A 17 -16.65 -16.30 -5.86
CA CYS A 17 -15.26 -16.77 -5.79
C CYS A 17 -14.32 -15.80 -5.06
N LYS A 18 -13.54 -16.31 -4.09
CA LYS A 18 -12.54 -15.53 -3.33
C LYS A 18 -11.46 -14.93 -4.24
N HIS A 19 -11.00 -15.66 -5.26
CA HIS A 19 -10.06 -15.17 -6.26
C HIS A 19 -10.64 -14.01 -7.08
N CYS A 20 -11.86 -14.17 -7.59
CA CYS A 20 -12.52 -13.16 -8.43
C CYS A 20 -12.79 -11.86 -7.65
N ARG A 21 -13.14 -11.96 -6.34
CA ARG A 21 -13.22 -10.78 -5.46
C ARG A 21 -11.88 -10.10 -5.22
N TRP A 22 -10.82 -10.88 -5.00
CA TRP A 22 -9.47 -10.33 -4.80
C TRP A 22 -8.98 -9.61 -6.06
N ALA A 23 -9.14 -10.23 -7.24
CA ALA A 23 -8.75 -9.67 -8.53
C ALA A 23 -9.44 -8.31 -8.79
N ARG A 24 -10.75 -8.20 -8.54
CA ARG A 24 -11.49 -6.94 -8.68
C ARG A 24 -10.94 -5.82 -7.80
N GLN A 25 -10.59 -6.13 -6.55
CA GLN A 25 -10.03 -5.12 -5.65
C GLN A 25 -8.59 -4.75 -6.03
N PHE A 26 -7.83 -5.71 -6.57
CA PHE A 26 -6.51 -5.47 -7.12
C PHE A 26 -6.55 -4.55 -8.35
N GLU A 27 -7.53 -4.73 -9.25
CA GLU A 27 -7.77 -3.81 -10.38
C GLU A 27 -8.06 -2.38 -9.91
N LYS A 28 -8.90 -2.24 -8.88
CA LYS A 28 -9.14 -0.92 -8.27
C LYS A 28 -7.87 -0.29 -7.69
N LEU A 29 -7.00 -1.10 -7.08
CA LEU A 29 -5.71 -0.63 -6.59
C LEU A 29 -4.80 -0.17 -7.74
N LEU A 30 -4.82 -0.85 -8.89
CA LEU A 30 -4.08 -0.42 -10.08
C LEU A 30 -4.57 0.95 -10.56
N LEU A 31 -5.90 1.15 -10.63
CA LEU A 31 -6.50 2.43 -10.99
C LEU A 31 -6.14 3.53 -10.00
N PHE A 32 -6.21 3.24 -8.69
CA PHE A 32 -5.78 4.17 -7.65
C PHE A 32 -4.32 4.59 -7.85
N ARG A 33 -3.42 3.62 -8.07
CA ARG A 33 -2.01 3.91 -8.34
C ARG A 33 -1.81 4.74 -9.60
N GLN A 34 -2.57 4.46 -10.66
CA GLN A 34 -2.50 5.26 -11.89
C GLN A 34 -2.92 6.71 -11.67
N GLN A 35 -3.93 6.95 -10.82
CA GLN A 35 -4.46 8.28 -10.53
C GLN A 35 -3.59 9.06 -9.54
N HIS A 36 -3.06 8.40 -8.51
CA HIS A 36 -2.35 9.04 -7.39
C HIS A 36 -0.82 8.86 -7.43
N GLY A 37 -0.30 8.01 -8.31
CA GLY A 37 1.13 7.69 -8.43
C GLY A 37 1.64 6.68 -7.40
N HIS A 38 0.85 6.32 -6.38
CA HIS A 38 1.21 5.39 -5.30
C HIS A 38 0.08 4.42 -4.95
N SER A 39 0.42 3.31 -4.27
CA SER A 39 -0.55 2.29 -3.81
C SER A 39 -0.94 2.45 -2.33
N ASP A 40 -0.55 3.54 -1.68
CA ASP A 40 -0.90 3.81 -0.29
C ASP A 40 -2.30 4.43 -0.16
N VAL A 41 -3.32 3.57 -0.15
CA VAL A 41 -4.72 3.98 0.01
C VAL A 41 -4.97 4.41 1.47
N PRO A 42 -5.53 5.61 1.72
CA PRO A 42 -5.88 6.07 3.06
C PRO A 42 -6.84 5.12 3.79
N TRP A 43 -6.72 5.03 5.12
CA TRP A 43 -7.61 4.19 5.94
C TRP A 43 -9.09 4.57 5.79
N GLU A 44 -9.38 5.88 5.73
CA GLU A 44 -10.73 6.44 5.59
C GLU A 44 -10.94 7.05 4.21
N TRP A 45 -10.48 6.37 3.16
CA TRP A 45 -10.71 6.85 1.80
C TRP A 45 -12.23 6.81 1.49
N LYS A 46 -12.84 7.98 1.30
CA LYS A 46 -14.29 8.15 1.22
C LYS A 46 -14.84 7.70 -0.14
N GLU A 47 -14.00 7.79 -1.17
CA GLU A 47 -14.30 7.51 -2.56
C GLU A 47 -14.45 6.00 -2.79
N ASP A 48 -13.65 5.17 -2.10
CA ASP A 48 -13.85 3.72 -2.07
C ASP A 48 -13.43 3.11 -0.73
N ALA A 49 -14.37 3.16 0.23
CA ALA A 49 -14.18 2.55 1.54
C ALA A 49 -14.01 1.02 1.49
N ALA A 50 -14.43 0.36 0.41
CA ALA A 50 -14.22 -1.07 0.23
C ALA A 50 -12.76 -1.37 -0.17
N LEU A 51 -12.17 -0.56 -1.05
CA LEU A 51 -10.75 -0.66 -1.38
C LEU A 51 -9.88 -0.38 -0.15
N ALA A 52 -10.17 0.69 0.60
CA ALA A 52 -9.42 1.03 1.82
C ALA A 52 -9.41 -0.14 2.81
N ARG A 53 -10.57 -0.73 3.12
CA ARG A 53 -10.67 -1.92 3.98
C ARG A 53 -9.89 -3.10 3.42
N TRP A 54 -10.02 -3.39 2.14
CA TRP A 54 -9.32 -4.51 1.50
C TRP A 54 -7.79 -4.35 1.55
N VAL A 55 -7.26 -3.16 1.28
CA VAL A 55 -5.82 -2.86 1.41
C VAL A 55 -5.33 -3.15 2.82
N ASN A 56 -6.08 -2.71 3.82
CA ASN A 56 -5.73 -2.96 5.22
C ASN A 56 -5.79 -4.43 5.60
N GLU A 57 -6.75 -5.19 5.06
CA GLU A 57 -6.79 -6.64 5.20
C GLU A 57 -5.55 -7.29 4.57
N GLN A 58 -5.13 -6.87 3.37
CA GLN A 58 -3.90 -7.39 2.76
C GLN A 58 -2.68 -7.08 3.64
N LYS A 59 -2.57 -5.85 4.15
CA LYS A 59 -1.51 -5.45 5.08
C LYS A 59 -1.50 -6.29 6.36
N ARG A 60 -2.67 -6.63 6.90
CA ARG A 60 -2.81 -7.51 8.07
C ARG A 60 -2.43 -8.95 7.76
N HIS A 61 -2.90 -9.50 6.64
CA HIS A 61 -2.62 -10.88 6.25
C HIS A 61 -1.15 -11.13 5.95
N PHE A 62 -0.48 -10.18 5.29
CA PHE A 62 0.96 -10.23 5.04
C PHE A 62 1.75 -10.24 6.35
N ARG A 63 1.46 -9.32 7.29
CA ARG A 63 2.14 -9.27 8.60
C ARG A 63 1.94 -10.53 9.44
N ARG A 64 0.81 -11.23 9.27
CA ARG A 64 0.53 -12.51 9.92
C ARG A 64 1.13 -13.72 9.19
N GLY A 65 1.81 -13.53 8.06
CA GLY A 65 2.36 -14.62 7.25
C GLY A 65 1.29 -15.51 6.58
N CYS A 66 0.04 -15.07 6.52
CA CYS A 66 -1.09 -15.86 6.00
C CYS A 66 -1.58 -15.38 4.63
N LEU A 67 -0.88 -14.43 4.01
CA LEU A 67 -1.16 -14.00 2.63
C LEU A 67 -0.47 -14.96 1.65
N GLU A 68 -1.24 -15.46 0.68
CA GLU A 68 -0.72 -16.32 -0.39
C GLU A 68 0.48 -15.66 -1.10
N LYS A 69 1.54 -16.43 -1.36
CA LYS A 69 2.83 -15.93 -1.87
C LYS A 69 2.70 -15.16 -3.20
N TRP A 70 1.80 -15.59 -4.08
CA TRP A 70 1.58 -14.90 -5.35
C TRP A 70 0.87 -13.55 -5.17
N ARG A 71 -0.08 -13.44 -4.21
CA ARG A 71 -0.74 -12.16 -3.86
C ARG A 71 0.25 -11.17 -3.27
N SER A 72 1.09 -11.63 -2.33
CA SER A 72 2.11 -10.76 -1.75
C SER A 72 3.11 -10.27 -2.79
N THR A 73 3.53 -11.15 -3.72
CA THR A 73 4.42 -10.79 -4.83
C THR A 73 3.82 -9.70 -5.72
N LEU A 74 2.54 -9.82 -6.09
CA LEU A 74 1.87 -8.81 -6.91
C LEU A 74 1.75 -7.45 -6.19
N LEU A 75 1.37 -7.46 -4.92
CA LEU A 75 1.23 -6.23 -4.14
C LEU A 75 2.58 -5.54 -3.91
N LEU A 76 3.64 -6.30 -3.67
CA LEU A 76 5.01 -5.76 -3.56
C LEU A 76 5.48 -5.13 -4.88
N ARG A 77 5.13 -5.69 -6.04
CA ARG A 77 5.41 -5.08 -7.35
C ARG A 77 4.68 -3.75 -7.59
N LEU A 78 3.58 -3.52 -6.87
CA LEU A 78 2.87 -2.25 -6.87
C LEU A 78 3.42 -1.24 -5.87
N ASP A 79 4.58 -1.53 -5.25
CA ASP A 79 5.16 -0.72 -4.18
C ASP A 79 4.20 -0.54 -2.99
N MET A 80 3.32 -1.52 -2.76
CA MET A 80 2.44 -1.48 -1.58
C MET A 80 3.30 -1.62 -0.32
N ARG A 81 3.23 -0.59 0.53
CA ARG A 81 3.90 -0.58 1.83
C ARG A 81 3.10 -1.39 2.85
N PHE A 82 3.63 -2.56 3.21
CA PHE A 82 3.05 -3.46 4.22
C PHE A 82 3.36 -3.04 5.66
N TRP A 83 4.45 -2.32 5.82
CA TRP A 83 4.88 -1.67 7.05
C TRP A 83 4.57 -0.18 6.94
N ARG A 84 3.95 0.37 7.99
CA ARG A 84 3.95 1.82 8.18
C ARG A 84 5.33 2.15 8.73
N TRP A 85 6.20 2.75 7.92
CA TRP A 85 7.31 3.52 8.48
C TRP A 85 6.63 4.72 9.11
N SER A 86 6.34 4.65 10.41
CA SER A 86 5.60 5.70 11.10
C SER A 86 6.40 6.99 11.02
N GLY A 87 5.87 7.98 10.30
CA GLY A 87 6.34 9.37 10.32
C GLY A 87 7.75 9.61 9.78
N TRP A 88 8.44 8.60 9.23
CA TRP A 88 9.84 8.76 8.84
C TRP A 88 9.97 9.76 7.68
N TRP A 89 9.05 9.73 6.72
CA TRP A 89 9.12 10.62 5.57
C TRP A 89 8.83 12.07 5.96
N GLU A 90 7.84 12.28 6.82
CA GLU A 90 7.49 13.58 7.39
C GLU A 90 8.65 14.15 8.21
N ARG A 91 9.25 13.33 9.10
CA ARG A 91 10.47 13.68 9.85
C ARG A 91 11.68 13.93 8.94
N MET A 92 11.77 13.20 7.82
CA MET A 92 12.82 13.38 6.83
C MET A 92 12.66 14.71 6.09
N GLN A 93 11.43 15.09 5.74
CA GLN A 93 11.13 16.40 5.17
C GLN A 93 11.44 17.53 6.15
N GLU A 94 11.05 17.40 7.42
CA GLU A 94 11.45 18.33 8.50
C GLU A 94 12.97 18.48 8.61
N LEU A 95 13.73 17.36 8.52
CA LEU A 95 15.18 17.38 8.59
C LEU A 95 15.83 18.03 7.35
N VAL A 96 15.25 17.85 6.17
CA VAL A 96 15.69 18.55 4.95
C VAL A 96 15.53 20.05 5.12
N SER A 97 14.38 20.52 5.57
CA SER A 97 14.14 21.95 5.85
C SER A 97 15.07 22.50 6.94
N PHE A 98 15.34 21.72 8.00
CA PHE A 98 16.31 22.09 9.02
C PHE A 98 17.72 22.26 8.43
N LYS A 99 18.17 21.31 7.61
CA LYS A 99 19.49 21.36 6.96
C LYS A 99 19.61 22.56 6.00
N GLU A 100 18.58 22.85 5.23
CA GLU A 100 18.56 24.03 4.35
C GLU A 100 18.71 25.34 5.14
N ARG A 101 18.13 25.40 6.35
CA ARG A 101 18.16 26.60 7.20
C ARG A 101 19.45 26.76 8.01
N PHE A 102 19.98 25.68 8.56
CA PHE A 102 21.10 25.72 9.52
C PHE A 102 22.41 25.15 8.96
N GLY A 103 22.37 24.54 7.77
CA GLY A 103 23.56 23.98 7.10
C GLY A 103 24.05 22.64 7.67
N HIS A 104 23.43 22.13 8.74
CA HIS A 104 23.78 20.86 9.40
C HIS A 104 22.54 20.07 9.81
N CYS A 105 22.73 18.81 10.21
CA CYS A 105 21.66 17.92 10.69
C CYS A 105 21.66 17.71 12.21
N ASP A 106 22.51 18.44 12.96
CA ASP A 106 22.57 18.38 14.43
C ASP A 106 21.36 19.07 15.08
N VAL A 107 20.19 18.44 14.98
CA VAL A 107 18.93 18.93 15.56
C VAL A 107 18.95 18.71 17.08
N PRO A 108 18.74 19.75 17.91
CA PRO A 108 18.64 19.60 19.36
C PRO A 108 17.54 18.62 19.79
N ILE A 109 17.78 17.85 20.86
CA ILE A 109 16.84 16.84 21.38
C ILE A 109 15.47 17.46 21.75
N ARG A 110 15.43 18.74 22.12
CA ARG A 110 14.20 19.51 22.38
C ARG A 110 14.04 20.64 21.37
N TRP A 111 14.11 20.31 20.09
CA TRP A 111 13.82 21.27 19.04
C TRP A 111 12.32 21.56 18.98
N HIS A 112 11.98 22.84 19.07
CA HIS A 112 10.65 23.36 18.81
C HIS A 112 10.76 24.30 17.62
N GLU A 113 9.83 24.17 16.68
CA GLU A 113 9.69 25.10 15.56
C GLU A 113 8.85 26.32 15.96
#